data_AF-A0A5C4MY28-F1
#
_entry.id   AF-A0A5C4MY28-F1
#
_cell.length_a   1.000
_cell.length_b   1.000
_cell.length_c   1.000
_cell.angle_alpha   90.00
_cell.angle_beta   90.00
_cell.angle_gamma   90.00
#
_symmetry.space_group_name_H-M   'P 1'
#
loop_
_entity.id
_entity.type
_entity.pdbx_description
1 polymer ?
#
loop_
_entity_poly.entity_id
_entity_poly.type
_entity_poly.pdbx_seq_one_letter_code
_entity_poly.pdbx_strand_id
1 'polypeptide(L)'
;MGQGHAIYREDYIIAAGEALEHKKGSAVSAWEVFDSLGKRGKFERVEKIWAVHVGSRNVTAATVADDLPEQFVTGLDQAIGVAATSIRALMAGESARQTASHLRQIQRLESQHADEITKCEDKIAALKEENANWSAEVSRLGDREEELTRELERERDLRRKAEDAASRALPLPWPLPILGDRVPLVSPIRLAPPSPSDRPVPLVDRFRRDPSRSEARWSTTGDDASEGSNSETPPTSSADPNQMELPI
;
A
#
# COMPACT_ATOMS: atom_id res chain seq x y z
N MET A 1 2.31 -42.38 -71.19
CA MET A 1 1.40 -43.49 -70.85
C MET A 1 0.47 -43.00 -69.74
N GLY A 2 -0.81 -42.79 -70.03
CA GLY A 2 -1.77 -42.35 -69.02
C GLY A 2 -2.04 -43.49 -68.04
N GLN A 3 -1.57 -43.35 -66.80
CA GLN A 3 -1.99 -44.25 -65.72
C GLN A 3 -3.48 -44.00 -65.48
N GLY A 4 -4.33 -44.92 -65.94
CA GLY A 4 -5.73 -44.95 -65.56
C GLY A 4 -5.80 -45.01 -64.03
N HIS A 5 -6.31 -43.95 -63.40
CA HIS A 5 -6.48 -43.92 -61.96
C HIS A 5 -7.39 -45.08 -61.54
N ALA A 6 -6.84 -46.05 -60.81
CA ALA A 6 -7.61 -47.14 -60.24
C ALA A 6 -8.69 -46.53 -59.31
N ILE A 7 -9.95 -46.72 -59.66
CA ILE A 7 -11.08 -46.26 -58.87
C ILE A 7 -11.39 -47.35 -57.85
N TYR A 8 -11.09 -47.10 -56.58
CA TYR A 8 -11.45 -48.03 -55.50
C TYR A 8 -12.97 -48.22 -55.41
N ARG A 9 -13.38 -49.46 -55.12
CA ARG A 9 -14.78 -49.79 -54.81
C ARG A 9 -15.16 -49.27 -53.44
N GLU A 10 -16.45 -49.06 -53.24
CA GLU A 10 -17.03 -48.55 -51.98
C GLU A 10 -16.66 -49.43 -50.78
N ASP A 11 -16.85 -50.74 -50.90
CA ASP A 11 -16.52 -51.71 -49.85
C ASP A 11 -15.05 -51.64 -49.40
N TYR A 12 -14.13 -51.33 -50.33
CA TYR A 12 -12.71 -51.24 -50.03
C TYR A 12 -12.36 -49.96 -49.26
N ILE A 13 -13.05 -48.86 -49.57
CA ILE A 13 -12.90 -47.59 -48.84
C ILE A 13 -13.42 -47.75 -47.41
N ILE A 14 -14.59 -48.38 -47.25
CA ILE A 14 -15.20 -48.67 -45.94
C ILE A 14 -14.28 -49.57 -45.12
N ALA A 15 -13.84 -50.71 -45.68
CA ALA A 15 -12.98 -51.66 -44.98
C ALA A 15 -11.62 -51.06 -44.58
N ALA A 16 -11.05 -50.18 -45.41
CA ALA A 16 -9.81 -49.47 -45.07
C ALA A 16 -10.01 -48.50 -43.90
N GLY A 17 -11.12 -47.76 -43.90
CA GLY A 17 -11.48 -46.86 -42.80
C GLY A 17 -11.76 -47.59 -41.50
N GLU A 18 -12.52 -48.68 -41.53
CA GLU A 18 -12.79 -49.52 -40.35
C GLU A 18 -11.50 -50.16 -39.80
N ALA A 19 -10.62 -50.64 -40.67
CA ALA A 19 -9.32 -51.19 -40.26
C ALA A 19 -8.42 -50.11 -39.62
N LEU A 20 -8.50 -48.85 -40.08
CA LEU A 20 -7.80 -47.73 -39.45
C LEU A 20 -8.40 -47.38 -38.09
N GLU A 21 -9.73 -47.36 -37.97
CA GLU A 21 -10.41 -47.07 -36.70
C GLU A 21 -10.05 -48.13 -35.66
N HIS A 22 -10.06 -49.41 -36.03
CA HIS A 22 -9.67 -50.50 -35.14
C HIS A 22 -8.20 -50.39 -34.72
N LYS A 23 -7.31 -49.91 -35.60
CA LYS A 23 -5.88 -49.72 -35.27
C LYS A 23 -5.64 -48.53 -34.36
N LYS A 24 -6.39 -47.43 -34.52
CA LYS A 24 -6.18 -46.19 -33.77
C LYS A 24 -7.01 -46.10 -32.48
N GLY A 25 -8.16 -46.77 -32.42
CA GLY A 25 -9.11 -46.65 -31.32
C GLY A 25 -9.83 -45.29 -31.26
N SER A 26 -9.77 -44.49 -32.34
CA SER A 26 -10.40 -43.17 -32.44
C SER A 26 -11.08 -42.98 -33.79
N ALA A 27 -11.97 -42.00 -33.90
CA ALA A 27 -12.63 -41.65 -35.16
C ALA A 27 -11.59 -41.28 -36.24
N VAL A 28 -11.73 -41.87 -37.43
CA VAL A 28 -10.80 -41.68 -38.56
C VAL A 28 -11.38 -40.67 -39.54
N SER A 29 -10.56 -39.72 -39.99
CA SER A 29 -10.98 -38.76 -41.00
C SER A 29 -10.91 -39.34 -42.41
N ALA A 30 -11.74 -38.84 -43.33
CA ALA A 30 -11.71 -39.28 -44.73
C ALA A 30 -10.33 -39.12 -45.40
N TRP A 31 -9.55 -38.12 -44.96
CA TRP A 31 -8.18 -37.89 -45.43
C TRP A 31 -7.24 -39.02 -45.05
N GLU A 32 -7.37 -39.56 -43.84
CA GLU A 32 -6.55 -40.68 -43.38
C GLU A 32 -6.91 -41.98 -44.10
N VAL A 33 -8.20 -42.18 -44.41
CA VAL A 33 -8.64 -43.27 -45.27
C VAL A 33 -8.00 -43.14 -46.66
N PHE A 34 -8.04 -41.94 -47.25
CA PHE A 34 -7.41 -41.68 -48.55
C PHE A 34 -5.89 -41.89 -48.54
N ASP A 35 -5.21 -41.49 -47.46
CA ASP A 35 -3.78 -41.70 -47.27
C ASP A 35 -3.43 -43.19 -47.18
N SER A 36 -4.22 -43.97 -46.43
CA SER A 36 -4.02 -45.43 -46.30
C SER A 36 -4.25 -46.20 -47.60
N LEU A 37 -5.06 -45.65 -48.50
CA LEU A 37 -5.28 -46.16 -49.85
C LEU A 37 -4.13 -45.76 -50.82
N GLY A 38 -3.08 -45.11 -50.32
CA GLY A 38 -1.92 -44.69 -51.10
C GLY A 38 -2.19 -43.46 -51.97
N LYS A 39 -3.15 -42.61 -51.60
CA LYS A 39 -3.50 -41.35 -52.30
C LYS A 39 -3.89 -41.56 -53.78
N ARG A 40 -4.43 -42.72 -54.13
CA ARG A 40 -4.89 -43.02 -55.50
C ARG A 40 -6.40 -42.78 -55.63
N GLY A 41 -6.82 -42.18 -56.75
CA GLY A 41 -8.22 -41.87 -57.03
C GLY A 41 -8.64 -40.46 -56.63
N LYS A 42 -9.96 -40.19 -56.63
CA LYS A 42 -10.54 -38.88 -56.27
C LYS A 42 -10.87 -38.84 -54.78
N PHE A 43 -10.31 -37.88 -54.05
CA PHE A 43 -10.54 -37.68 -52.61
C PHE A 43 -12.02 -37.47 -52.28
N GLU A 44 -12.73 -36.64 -53.05
CA GLU A 44 -14.16 -36.34 -52.87
C GLU A 44 -15.05 -37.59 -52.81
N ARG A 45 -14.66 -38.66 -53.52
CA ARG A 45 -15.38 -39.94 -53.48
C ARG A 45 -15.17 -40.67 -52.17
N VAL A 46 -13.94 -40.68 -51.66
CA VAL A 46 -13.60 -41.28 -50.36
C VAL A 46 -14.31 -40.52 -49.26
N GLU A 47 -14.28 -39.20 -49.30
CA GLU A 47 -14.98 -38.32 -48.35
C GLU A 47 -16.48 -38.57 -48.34
N LYS A 48 -17.12 -38.60 -49.52
CA LYS A 48 -18.56 -38.85 -49.62
C LYS A 48 -18.96 -40.22 -49.08
N ILE A 49 -18.24 -41.29 -49.47
CA ILE A 49 -18.54 -42.67 -49.05
C ILE A 49 -18.32 -42.82 -47.54
N TRP A 50 -17.19 -42.32 -47.04
CA TRP A 50 -16.85 -42.41 -45.62
C TRP A 50 -17.83 -41.62 -44.75
N ALA A 51 -18.21 -40.40 -45.17
CA ALA A 51 -19.20 -39.60 -44.46
C ALA A 51 -20.57 -40.29 -44.38
N VAL A 52 -21.02 -40.96 -45.46
CA VAL A 52 -22.27 -41.73 -45.45
C VAL A 52 -22.19 -42.92 -44.51
N HIS A 53 -21.07 -43.65 -44.50
CA HIS A 53 -20.86 -44.79 -43.61
C HIS A 53 -20.78 -44.39 -42.12
N VAL A 54 -20.05 -43.33 -41.79
CA VAL A 54 -20.00 -42.80 -40.41
C VAL A 54 -21.38 -42.30 -39.98
N GLY A 55 -22.12 -41.63 -40.88
CA GLY A 55 -23.48 -41.18 -40.64
C GLY A 55 -24.45 -42.33 -40.34
N SER A 56 -24.38 -43.44 -41.09
CA SER A 56 -25.28 -44.58 -40.88
C SER A 56 -25.03 -45.29 -39.54
N ARG A 57 -23.77 -45.37 -39.09
CA ARG A 57 -23.38 -45.91 -37.77
C ARG A 57 -23.92 -45.09 -36.60
N ASN A 58 -23.86 -43.77 -36.69
CA ASN A 58 -24.37 -42.89 -35.64
C ASN A 58 -25.90 -42.98 -35.50
N VAL A 59 -26.62 -43.16 -36.62
CA VAL A 59 -28.08 -43.33 -36.62
C VAL A 59 -28.48 -44.67 -35.98
N THR A 60 -27.70 -45.75 -36.20
CA THR A 60 -27.98 -47.04 -35.57
C THR A 60 -27.62 -47.07 -34.07
N ALA A 61 -26.58 -46.35 -33.66
CA ALA A 61 -26.23 -46.20 -32.24
C ALA A 61 -27.27 -45.37 -31.47
N ALA A 62 -27.85 -44.35 -32.10
CA ALA A 62 -28.89 -43.53 -31.48
C ALA A 62 -30.21 -44.27 -31.21
N THR A 63 -30.49 -45.36 -31.94
CA THR A 63 -31.73 -46.16 -31.78
C THR A 63 -31.65 -47.24 -30.70
N VAL A 64 -30.49 -47.45 -30.06
CA VAL A 64 -30.30 -48.39 -28.94
C VAL A 64 -29.83 -47.61 -27.70
N ALA A 65 -30.43 -46.44 -27.46
CA ALA A 65 -30.45 -45.87 -26.12
C ALA A 65 -31.57 -46.60 -25.37
N ASP A 66 -31.28 -47.80 -24.87
CA ASP A 66 -32.12 -48.44 -23.86
C ASP A 66 -32.23 -47.47 -22.69
N ASP A 67 -33.44 -47.00 -22.40
CA ASP A 67 -33.69 -46.09 -21.27
C ASP A 67 -33.10 -46.73 -20.01
N LEU A 68 -32.23 -45.99 -19.31
CA LEU A 68 -31.66 -46.47 -18.05
C LEU A 68 -32.81 -46.82 -17.09
N PRO A 69 -32.76 -47.98 -16.41
CA PRO A 69 -33.80 -48.35 -15.45
C PRO A 69 -34.02 -47.24 -14.42
N GLU A 70 -35.27 -46.92 -14.13
CA GLU A 70 -35.70 -45.78 -13.28
C GLU A 70 -35.00 -45.73 -11.91
N GLN A 71 -34.67 -46.91 -11.36
CA GLN A 71 -33.90 -47.06 -10.13
C GLN A 71 -32.50 -46.40 -10.18
N PHE A 72 -31.83 -46.42 -11.33
CA PHE A 72 -30.53 -45.75 -11.50
C PHE A 72 -30.69 -44.24 -11.61
N VAL A 73 -31.70 -43.76 -12.33
CA VAL A 73 -32.00 -42.33 -12.44
C VAL A 73 -32.32 -41.76 -11.06
N THR A 74 -33.20 -42.42 -10.32
CA THR A 74 -33.56 -42.03 -8.95
C THR A 74 -32.34 -42.04 -8.02
N GLY A 75 -31.48 -43.06 -8.12
CA GLY A 75 -30.24 -43.14 -7.34
C GLY A 75 -29.26 -42.01 -7.67
N LEU A 76 -29.13 -41.64 -8.95
CA LEU A 76 -28.30 -40.52 -9.39
C LEU A 76 -28.85 -39.19 -8.87
N ASP A 77 -30.16 -38.96 -8.95
CA ASP A 77 -30.79 -37.73 -8.44
C ASP A 77 -30.61 -37.59 -6.92
N GLN A 78 -30.73 -38.69 -6.18
CA GLN A 78 -30.45 -38.71 -4.74
C GLN A 78 -28.99 -38.39 -4.45
N ALA A 79 -28.05 -39.01 -5.17
CA ALA A 79 -26.62 -38.75 -5.01
C ALA A 79 -26.26 -37.29 -5.34
N ILE A 80 -26.83 -36.73 -6.41
CA ILE A 80 -26.68 -35.33 -6.80
C ILE A 80 -27.27 -34.41 -5.72
N GLY A 81 -28.43 -34.75 -5.15
CA GLY A 81 -29.05 -33.99 -4.07
C GLY A 81 -28.20 -33.96 -2.79
N VAL A 82 -27.62 -35.10 -2.40
CA VAL A 82 -26.69 -35.20 -1.27
C VAL A 82 -25.41 -34.40 -1.55
N ALA A 83 -24.82 -34.55 -2.73
CA ALA A 83 -23.62 -33.81 -3.13
C ALA A 83 -23.87 -32.29 -3.13
N ALA A 84 -24.97 -31.83 -3.73
CA ALA A 84 -25.35 -30.42 -3.76
C ALA A 84 -25.60 -29.84 -2.36
N THR A 85 -26.14 -30.64 -1.44
CA THR A 85 -26.33 -30.24 -0.04
C THR A 85 -25.00 -30.15 0.70
N SER A 86 -24.11 -31.11 0.50
CA SER A 86 -22.75 -31.11 1.06
C SER A 86 -21.94 -29.90 0.58
N ILE A 87 -21.96 -29.61 -0.72
CA ILE A 87 -21.27 -28.45 -1.30
C ILE A 87 -21.82 -27.15 -0.71
N ARG A 88 -23.15 -26.99 -0.60
CA ARG A 88 -23.75 -25.82 0.04
C ARG A 88 -23.34 -25.66 1.51
N ALA A 89 -23.33 -26.76 2.28
CA ALA A 89 -22.89 -26.74 3.66
C ALA A 89 -21.40 -26.37 3.79
N LEU A 90 -20.55 -26.87 2.90
CA LEU A 90 -19.14 -26.52 2.85
C LEU A 90 -18.93 -25.04 2.52
N MET A 91 -19.61 -24.52 1.49
CA MET A 91 -19.52 -23.11 1.13
C MET A 91 -20.01 -22.19 2.26
N ALA A 92 -21.12 -22.54 2.92
CA ALA A 92 -21.64 -21.79 4.06
C ALA A 92 -20.68 -21.85 5.27
N GLY A 93 -20.04 -23.00 5.50
CA GLY A 93 -19.05 -23.16 6.55
C GLY A 93 -17.76 -22.37 6.28
N GLU A 94 -17.34 -22.27 5.02
CA GLU A 94 -16.17 -21.48 4.63
C GLU A 94 -16.45 -19.98 4.70
N SER A 95 -17.61 -19.53 4.20
CA SER A 95 -18.00 -18.12 4.29
C SER A 95 -18.08 -17.66 5.75
N ALA A 96 -18.66 -18.47 6.65
CA ALA A 96 -18.71 -18.18 8.08
C ALA A 96 -17.30 -18.06 8.71
N ARG A 97 -16.35 -18.91 8.31
CA ARG A 97 -14.96 -18.83 8.77
C ARG A 97 -14.26 -17.57 8.26
N GLN A 98 -14.46 -17.21 7.01
CA GLN A 98 -13.91 -16.00 6.42
C GLN A 98 -14.45 -14.75 7.12
N THR A 99 -15.78 -14.67 7.31
CA THR A 99 -16.40 -13.58 8.08
C THR A 99 -15.85 -13.50 9.50
N ALA A 100 -15.74 -14.63 10.21
CA ALA A 100 -15.16 -14.64 11.56
C ALA A 100 -13.69 -14.19 11.59
N SER A 101 -12.91 -14.58 10.58
CA SER A 101 -11.51 -14.15 10.42
C SER A 101 -11.42 -12.64 10.21
N HIS A 102 -12.24 -12.09 9.30
CA HIS A 102 -12.28 -10.66 8.99
C HIS A 102 -12.70 -9.85 10.22
N LEU A 103 -13.71 -10.31 10.97
CA LEU A 103 -14.13 -9.65 12.21
C LEU A 103 -13.00 -9.60 13.25
N ARG A 104 -12.24 -10.70 13.43
CA ARG A 104 -11.06 -10.70 14.32
C ARG A 104 -9.96 -9.77 13.84
N GLN A 105 -9.78 -9.62 12.53
CA GLN A 105 -8.82 -8.68 11.98
C GLN A 105 -9.24 -7.23 12.24
N ILE A 106 -10.51 -6.90 12.00
CA ILE A 106 -11.06 -5.58 12.27
C ILE A 106 -10.90 -5.23 13.75
N GLN A 107 -11.28 -6.13 14.66
CA GLN A 107 -11.11 -5.89 16.11
C GLN A 107 -9.66 -5.65 16.52
N ARG A 108 -8.70 -6.37 15.90
CA ARG A 108 -7.27 -6.13 16.15
C ARG A 108 -6.85 -4.73 15.67
N LEU A 109 -7.26 -4.33 14.47
CA LEU A 109 -6.96 -2.99 13.94
C LEU A 109 -7.61 -1.90 14.79
N GLU A 110 -8.86 -2.08 15.23
CA GLU A 110 -9.54 -1.16 16.13
C GLU A 110 -8.78 -0.99 17.46
N SER A 111 -8.31 -2.10 18.06
CA SER A 111 -7.49 -2.02 19.28
C SER A 111 -6.16 -1.31 19.05
N GLN A 112 -5.49 -1.58 17.93
CA GLN A 112 -4.22 -0.92 17.59
C GLN A 112 -4.41 0.58 17.37
N HIS A 113 -5.47 0.98 16.64
CA HIS A 113 -5.77 2.40 16.44
C HIS A 113 -6.13 3.10 17.76
N ALA A 114 -6.84 2.43 18.67
CA ALA A 114 -7.11 2.99 20.00
C ALA A 114 -5.83 3.23 20.81
N ASP A 115 -4.89 2.27 20.79
CA ASP A 115 -3.59 2.41 21.44
C ASP A 115 -2.74 3.53 20.81
N GLU A 116 -2.80 3.69 19.49
CA GLU A 116 -2.09 4.77 18.80
C GLU A 116 -2.70 6.15 19.07
N ILE A 117 -4.02 6.25 19.16
CA ILE A 117 -4.74 7.48 19.52
C ILE A 117 -4.34 7.90 20.93
N THR A 118 -4.44 7.01 21.92
CA THR A 118 -4.06 7.32 23.30
C THR A 118 -2.60 7.77 23.42
N LYS A 119 -1.67 7.10 22.72
CA LYS A 119 -0.27 7.54 22.65
C LYS A 119 -0.08 8.93 22.04
N CYS A 120 -0.87 9.28 21.02
CA CYS A 120 -0.84 10.61 20.43
C CYS A 120 -1.41 11.66 21.38
N GLU A 121 -2.49 11.35 22.09
CA GLU A 121 -3.09 12.21 23.12
C GLU A 121 -2.11 12.49 24.26
N ASP A 122 -1.43 11.46 24.77
CA ASP A 122 -0.38 11.59 25.78
C ASP A 122 0.76 12.52 25.31
N LYS A 123 1.19 12.36 24.05
CA LYS A 123 2.23 13.22 23.47
C LYS A 123 1.75 14.66 23.33
N ILE A 124 0.50 14.87 22.94
CA ILE A 124 -0.10 16.22 22.86
C ILE A 124 -0.17 16.84 24.26
N ALA A 125 -0.55 16.07 25.28
CA ALA A 125 -0.59 16.54 26.66
C ALA A 125 0.81 16.96 27.16
N ALA A 126 1.81 16.12 26.95
CA ALA A 126 3.20 16.41 27.32
C ALA A 126 3.75 17.68 26.62
N LEU A 127 3.50 17.81 25.31
CA LEU A 127 3.92 19.01 24.56
C LEU A 127 3.18 20.27 25.01
N LYS A 128 1.91 20.17 25.41
CA LYS A 128 1.16 21.30 25.98
C LYS A 128 1.74 21.75 27.31
N GLU A 129 2.12 20.80 28.18
CA GLU A 129 2.79 21.10 29.44
C GLU A 129 4.16 21.75 29.21
N GLU A 130 4.96 21.22 28.29
CA GLU A 130 6.25 21.79 27.93
C GLU A 130 6.10 23.23 27.39
N ASN A 131 5.12 23.45 26.51
CA ASN A 131 4.84 24.78 25.96
C ASN A 131 4.36 25.77 27.04
N ALA A 132 3.53 25.31 27.98
CA ALA A 132 3.13 26.12 29.14
C ALA A 132 4.33 26.49 30.01
N ASN A 133 5.26 25.55 30.24
CA ASN A 133 6.49 25.80 30.98
C ASN A 133 7.39 26.81 30.27
N TRP A 134 7.62 26.66 28.96
CA TRP A 134 8.38 27.64 28.18
C TRP A 134 7.73 29.02 28.16
N SER A 135 6.40 29.09 28.02
CA SER A 135 5.67 30.35 28.09
C SER A 135 5.87 31.04 29.44
N ALA A 136 5.82 30.28 30.54
CA ALA A 136 6.06 30.82 31.88
C ALA A 136 7.50 31.32 32.04
N GLU A 137 8.48 30.59 31.50
CA GLU A 137 9.88 30.99 31.54
C GLU A 137 10.15 32.25 30.72
N VAL A 138 9.55 32.36 29.52
CA VAL A 138 9.62 33.57 28.70
C VAL A 138 9.04 34.77 29.45
N SER A 139 7.90 34.61 30.14
CA SER A 139 7.35 35.69 30.98
C SER A 139 8.30 36.11 32.10
N ARG A 140 8.92 35.14 32.82
CA ARG A 140 9.89 35.45 33.88
C ARG A 140 11.12 36.18 33.36
N LEU A 141 11.64 35.77 32.21
CA LEU A 141 12.78 36.43 31.57
C LEU A 141 12.42 37.85 31.13
N GLY A 142 11.20 38.06 30.63
CA GLY A 142 10.66 39.38 30.33
C GLY A 142 10.63 40.28 31.57
N ASP A 143 10.04 39.81 32.67
CA ASP A 143 10.00 40.56 33.95
C ASP A 143 11.41 40.92 34.43
N ARG A 144 12.36 39.97 34.30
CA ARG A 144 13.76 40.17 34.70
C ARG A 144 14.49 41.19 33.81
N GLU A 145 14.24 41.18 32.50
CA GLU A 145 14.77 42.16 31.57
C GLU A 145 14.25 43.57 31.88
N GLU A 146 12.95 43.69 32.19
CA GLU A 146 12.37 44.96 32.64
C GLU A 146 12.96 45.44 33.98
N GLU A 147 13.31 44.54 34.89
CA GLU A 147 13.97 44.92 36.14
C GLU A 147 15.39 45.44 35.89
N LEU A 148 16.18 44.72 35.09
CA LEU A 148 17.55 45.11 34.74
C LEU A 148 17.60 46.44 33.99
N THR A 149 16.65 46.69 33.09
CA THR A 149 16.54 47.98 32.39
C THR A 149 16.26 49.13 33.36
N ARG A 150 15.34 48.95 34.32
CA ARG A 150 15.10 49.93 35.39
C ARG A 150 16.32 50.16 36.28
N GLU A 151 17.06 49.11 36.64
CA GLU A 151 18.31 49.24 37.40
C GLU A 151 19.37 50.04 36.64
N LEU A 152 19.53 49.76 35.35
CA LEU A 152 20.49 50.45 34.48
C LEU A 152 20.14 51.93 34.31
N GLU A 153 18.85 52.26 34.21
CA GLU A 153 18.37 53.65 34.22
C GLU A 153 18.69 54.36 35.55
N ARG A 154 18.42 53.71 36.69
CA ARG A 154 18.79 54.25 38.01
C ARG A 154 20.29 54.49 38.12
N GLU A 155 21.12 53.57 37.65
CA GLU A 155 22.57 53.72 37.66
C GLU A 155 23.03 54.89 36.78
N ARG A 156 22.46 55.03 35.58
CA ARG A 156 22.74 56.19 34.70
C ARG A 156 22.37 57.50 35.36
N ASP A 157 21.24 57.56 36.05
CA ASP A 157 20.81 58.77 36.76
C ASP A 157 21.69 59.08 37.97
N LEU A 158 22.13 58.07 38.73
CA LEU A 158 23.10 58.24 39.81
C LEU A 158 24.44 58.74 39.27
N ARG A 159 24.91 58.20 38.15
CA ARG A 159 26.14 58.64 37.48
C ARG A 159 26.05 60.09 37.02
N ARG A 160 24.95 60.49 36.38
CA ARG A 160 24.69 61.90 36.01
C ARG A 160 24.72 62.81 37.23
N LYS A 161 24.03 62.44 38.31
CA LYS A 161 24.02 63.21 39.57
C LYS A 161 25.42 63.34 40.18
N ALA A 162 26.22 62.27 40.14
CA ALA A 162 27.59 62.29 40.63
C ALA A 162 28.50 63.19 39.78
N GLU A 163 28.33 63.17 38.45
CA GLU A 163 29.05 64.03 37.51
C GLU A 163 28.68 65.51 37.67
N ASP A 164 27.39 65.81 37.85
CA ASP A 164 26.90 67.15 38.18
C ASP A 164 27.45 67.65 39.52
N ALA A 165 27.50 66.80 40.54
CA ALA A 165 28.06 67.13 41.85
C ALA A 165 29.58 67.36 41.77
N ALA A 166 30.31 66.54 41.02
CA ALA A 166 31.74 66.71 40.78
C ALA A 166 32.03 68.01 40.02
N SER A 167 31.18 68.40 39.06
CA SER A 167 31.32 69.65 38.31
C SER A 167 31.05 70.89 39.17
N ARG A 168 30.25 70.77 40.23
CA ARG A 168 29.96 71.84 41.19
C ARG A 168 30.99 71.95 42.32
N ALA A 169 31.74 70.89 42.61
CA ALA A 169 32.86 70.98 43.52
C ALA A 169 33.93 71.89 42.89
N LEU A 170 34.41 72.88 43.65
CA LEU A 170 35.51 73.75 43.20
C LEU A 170 36.67 72.89 42.69
N PRO A 171 37.37 73.30 41.61
CA PRO A 171 38.54 72.58 41.15
C PRO A 171 39.48 72.43 42.34
N LEU A 172 39.76 71.17 42.70
CA LEU A 172 40.79 70.89 43.69
C LEU A 172 42.03 71.71 43.29
N PRO A 173 42.71 72.37 44.24
CA PRO A 173 43.97 73.03 43.95
C PRO A 173 44.84 72.02 43.21
N TRP A 174 45.34 72.44 42.04
CA TRP A 174 46.22 71.63 41.19
C TRP A 174 47.23 70.90 42.08
N PRO A 175 47.54 69.62 41.81
CA PRO A 175 48.52 68.89 42.59
C PRO A 175 49.78 69.75 42.67
N LEU A 176 50.12 70.18 43.89
CA LEU A 176 51.36 70.90 44.14
C LEU A 176 52.50 70.05 43.56
N PRO A 177 53.49 70.66 42.88
CA PRO A 177 54.66 69.92 42.44
C PRO A 177 55.32 69.33 43.68
N ILE A 178 55.16 68.02 43.88
CA ILE A 178 55.89 67.30 44.92
C ILE A 178 57.33 67.28 44.45
N LEU A 179 58.11 68.22 44.97
CA LEU A 179 59.55 68.23 44.84
C LEU A 179 60.07 66.98 45.56
N GLY A 180 60.55 66.01 44.77
CA GLY A 180 61.44 64.93 45.18
C GLY A 180 61.05 64.13 46.42
N ASP A 181 60.53 62.91 46.22
CA ASP A 181 61.35 61.77 46.65
C ASP A 181 60.91 60.46 46.00
N ARG A 182 61.92 59.62 45.80
CA ARG A 182 61.92 58.33 45.10
C ARG A 182 60.73 57.44 45.46
N VAL A 183 59.89 57.14 44.47
CA VAL A 183 59.08 55.91 44.48
C VAL A 183 59.89 54.84 43.72
N PRO A 184 60.15 53.66 44.31
CA PRO A 184 60.88 52.60 43.65
C PRO A 184 60.11 52.12 42.41
N LEU A 185 60.84 51.74 41.36
CA LEU A 185 60.30 51.01 40.23
C LEU A 185 59.57 49.76 40.76
N VAL A 186 58.24 49.84 40.85
CA VAL A 186 57.40 48.64 40.94
C VAL A 186 57.26 48.14 39.50
N SER A 187 57.96 47.05 39.23
CA SER A 187 57.95 46.33 37.97
C SER A 187 56.52 46.11 37.46
N PRO A 188 56.27 46.19 36.14
CA PRO A 188 54.98 45.80 35.58
C PRO A 188 54.73 44.33 35.91
N ILE A 189 53.59 44.04 36.57
CA ILE A 189 53.06 42.69 36.69
C ILE A 189 52.80 42.22 35.26
N ARG A 190 53.65 41.31 34.77
CA ARG A 190 53.37 40.51 33.58
C ARG A 190 52.11 39.70 33.86
N LEU A 191 50.98 40.16 33.33
CA LEU A 191 49.83 39.30 33.10
C LEU A 191 50.29 38.19 32.16
N ALA A 192 50.34 36.97 32.67
CA ALA A 192 50.50 35.78 31.85
C ALA A 192 49.37 35.75 30.80
N PRO A 193 49.64 35.33 29.56
CA PRO A 193 48.57 35.13 28.59
C PRO A 193 47.58 34.09 29.16
N PRO A 194 46.27 34.25 28.93
CA PRO A 194 45.30 33.23 29.31
C PRO A 194 45.67 31.90 28.66
N SER A 195 45.70 30.83 29.47
CA SER A 195 45.90 29.47 29.00
C SER A 195 44.89 29.14 27.89
N PRO A 196 45.31 28.51 26.77
CA PRO A 196 44.44 28.23 25.62
C PRO A 196 43.42 27.10 25.84
N SER A 197 43.06 26.77 27.09
CA SER A 197 42.18 25.64 27.42
C SER A 197 40.69 25.96 27.46
N ASP A 198 40.29 27.24 27.47
CA ASP A 198 38.87 27.64 27.44
C ASP A 198 38.51 28.36 26.13
N ARG A 199 38.73 27.69 25.00
CA ARG A 199 38.01 28.03 23.76
C ARG A 199 36.61 27.40 23.85
N PRO A 200 35.52 28.16 23.66
CA PRO A 200 34.24 27.54 23.38
C PRO A 200 34.38 26.72 22.11
N VAL A 201 34.07 25.43 22.21
CA VAL A 201 34.02 24.52 21.07
C VAL A 201 33.07 25.13 20.03
N PRO A 202 33.50 25.38 18.79
CA PRO A 202 32.61 25.90 17.76
C PRO A 202 31.46 24.91 17.58
N LEU A 203 30.25 25.45 17.57
CA LEU A 203 29.01 24.75 17.31
C LEU A 203 28.96 24.30 15.83
N VAL A 204 29.76 23.31 15.48
CA VAL A 204 29.70 22.60 14.21
C VAL A 204 29.78 21.12 14.55
N ASP A 205 28.89 20.33 13.95
CA ASP A 205 28.76 18.86 14.03
C ASP A 205 27.85 18.24 15.10
N ARG A 206 26.61 18.74 15.24
CA ARG A 206 25.47 17.90 15.69
C ARG A 206 24.54 17.40 14.57
N PHE A 207 24.85 17.71 13.31
CA PHE A 207 24.16 17.13 12.15
C PHE A 207 25.07 16.17 11.37
N ARG A 208 25.70 15.22 12.09
CA ARG A 208 26.16 14.00 11.42
C ARG A 208 24.91 13.14 11.20
N ARG A 209 24.25 13.35 10.07
CA ARG A 209 23.25 12.41 9.53
C ARG A 209 23.93 11.06 9.46
N ASP A 210 23.35 10.10 10.15
CA ASP A 210 23.66 8.70 10.05
C ASP A 210 23.22 8.23 8.64
N PRO A 211 24.14 7.91 7.70
CA PRO A 211 23.76 7.47 6.36
C PRO A 211 23.30 5.99 6.34
N SER A 212 23.26 5.33 7.50
CA SER A 212 22.95 3.89 7.61
C SER A 212 21.46 3.58 7.81
N ARG A 213 20.57 4.59 7.80
CA ARG A 213 19.12 4.38 8.03
C ARG A 213 18.24 4.95 6.92
N SER A 214 18.60 4.67 5.68
CA SER A 214 17.75 4.91 4.51
C SER A 214 17.76 3.70 3.57
N GLU A 215 17.35 2.55 4.10
CA GLU A 215 16.81 1.44 3.31
C GLU A 215 15.50 0.97 3.95
N ALA A 216 14.47 1.80 3.85
CA ALA A 216 13.09 1.32 3.90
C ALA A 216 12.47 1.65 2.55
N ARG A 217 12.54 0.64 1.68
CA ARG A 217 11.88 0.51 0.39
C ARG A 217 10.47 1.07 0.42
N TRP A 218 10.23 2.15 -0.32
CA TRP A 218 8.93 2.39 -0.94
C TRP A 218 9.07 1.85 -2.36
N SER A 219 8.83 0.55 -2.52
CA SER A 219 8.46 0.00 -3.83
C SER A 219 7.00 0.40 -4.05
N THR A 220 6.78 1.61 -4.56
CA THR A 220 5.54 1.94 -5.25
C THR A 220 5.52 1.16 -6.54
N THR A 221 4.84 0.01 -6.51
CA THR A 221 4.30 -0.65 -7.69
C THR A 221 3.35 0.33 -8.36
N GLY A 222 3.83 1.03 -9.39
CA GLY A 222 2.97 1.72 -10.33
C GLY A 222 2.38 0.68 -11.26
N ASP A 223 1.31 0.04 -10.80
CA ASP A 223 0.45 -0.78 -11.65
C ASP A 223 -0.38 0.13 -12.56
N ASP A 224 -0.44 -0.30 -13.82
CA ASP A 224 -1.23 0.19 -14.92
C ASP A 224 -2.66 0.56 -14.52
N ALA A 225 -3.00 1.85 -14.54
CA ALA A 225 -4.38 2.28 -14.69
C ALA A 225 -4.67 2.45 -16.19
N SER A 226 -5.04 1.30 -16.76
CA SER A 226 -5.64 1.15 -18.08
C SER A 226 -6.90 2.02 -18.22
N GLU A 227 -7.09 2.50 -19.45
CA GLU A 227 -8.25 3.24 -19.93
C GLU A 227 -9.55 2.48 -19.64
N GLY A 228 -10.56 3.22 -19.18
CA GLY A 228 -11.89 2.69 -18.91
C GLY A 228 -12.91 3.81 -18.85
N SER A 229 -13.24 4.37 -20.01
CA SER A 229 -14.56 4.96 -20.27
C SER A 229 -15.62 4.05 -19.68
N ASN A 230 -16.50 4.59 -18.83
CA ASN A 230 -17.94 4.47 -19.01
C ASN A 230 -18.66 5.49 -18.12
N SER A 231 -19.40 6.34 -18.83
CA SER A 231 -20.54 7.09 -18.38
C SER A 231 -21.56 6.21 -17.65
N GLU A 232 -21.99 6.59 -16.46
CA GLU A 232 -23.34 6.25 -15.99
C GLU A 232 -23.81 7.27 -14.94
N THR A 233 -24.83 8.01 -15.36
CA THR A 233 -25.69 8.91 -14.59
C THR A 233 -26.35 8.20 -13.39
N PRO A 234 -26.53 8.87 -12.24
CA PRO A 234 -27.44 8.37 -11.22
C PRO A 234 -28.91 8.62 -11.65
N PRO A 235 -29.83 7.65 -11.49
CA PRO A 235 -31.25 7.96 -11.57
C PRO A 235 -31.69 8.74 -10.33
N THR A 236 -32.45 9.80 -10.58
CA THR A 236 -33.34 10.47 -9.65
C THR A 236 -34.28 9.45 -9.01
N SER A 237 -34.15 9.21 -7.70
CA SER A 237 -35.20 8.55 -6.91
C SER A 237 -35.91 9.60 -6.08
N SER A 238 -37.04 10.03 -6.62
CA SER A 238 -38.11 10.76 -5.96
C SER A 238 -38.79 9.82 -4.96
N ALA A 239 -38.42 9.91 -3.69
CA ALA A 239 -39.22 9.38 -2.59
C ALA A 239 -40.01 10.53 -1.96
N ASP A 240 -41.31 10.49 -2.26
CA ASP A 240 -42.41 11.32 -1.81
C ASP A 240 -42.59 11.23 -0.28
N PRO A 241 -42.51 12.33 0.50
CA PRO A 241 -42.95 12.35 1.89
C PRO A 241 -44.26 13.12 1.98
N ASN A 242 -45.37 12.48 1.65
CA ASN A 242 -46.69 12.98 2.01
C ASN A 242 -47.54 11.90 2.67
N GLN A 243 -47.69 12.10 3.99
CA GLN A 243 -48.97 12.11 4.71
C GLN A 243 -49.77 10.81 4.82
N MET A 244 -49.90 10.32 6.05
CA MET A 244 -51.18 10.10 6.75
C MET A 244 -50.82 9.93 8.24
N GLU A 245 -50.87 11.01 9.02
CA GLU A 245 -52.02 11.38 9.87
C GLU A 245 -52.45 10.26 10.83
N LEU A 246 -52.09 10.47 12.11
CA LEU A 246 -52.78 9.94 13.28
C LEU A 246 -54.26 10.38 13.25
N PRO A 247 -55.15 9.60 13.88
CA PRO A 247 -55.77 10.17 15.07
C PRO A 247 -55.96 9.17 16.23
N ILE A 248 -55.63 9.71 17.42
CA ILE A 248 -56.19 9.52 18.77
C ILE A 248 -56.83 8.17 19.10
#